data_AF-A0A2N5ZXN0-F1
#
_entry.id   AF-A0A2N5ZXN0-F1
#
_cell.length_a   1.000
_cell.length_b   1.000
_cell.length_c   1.000
_cell.angle_alpha   90.00
_cell.angle_beta   90.00
_cell.angle_gamma   90.00
#
_symmetry.space_group_name_H-M   'P 1'
#
loop_
_entity.id
_entity.type
_entity.pdbx_description
1 polymer ?
#
loop_
_entity_poly.entity_id
_entity_poly.type
_entity_poly.pdbx_seq_one_letter_code
_entity_poly.pdbx_strand_id
1 'polypeptide(L)'
;MKNLKMYFILIVLIIIAGIFYFSNNKGTLNLRNASFAVSSQDDITRIELLADEKSLILEKESNQWKANNKYRATNDYVENLTLALSRITVLSPVSETEKEQVATILRKDGILV
;
A
#
# COMPACT_ATOMS: atom_id res chain seq x y z
N MET A 1 -58.75 0.57 12.65
CA MET A 1 -57.45 0.03 12.22
C MET A 1 -56.65 1.14 11.54
N LYS A 2 -56.17 2.10 12.34
CA LYS A 2 -55.61 3.36 11.86
C LYS A 2 -54.09 3.32 12.09
N ASN A 3 -53.33 3.74 11.09
CA ASN A 3 -51.87 3.91 11.09
C ASN A 3 -51.02 2.66 10.82
N LEU A 4 -51.59 1.50 10.47
CA LEU A 4 -50.77 0.33 10.08
C LEU A 4 -49.86 0.64 8.89
N LYS A 5 -50.34 1.46 7.94
CA LYS A 5 -49.53 1.99 6.82
C LYS A 5 -48.38 2.89 7.28
N MET A 6 -48.57 3.67 8.34
CA MET A 6 -47.55 4.55 8.91
C MET A 6 -46.46 3.76 9.64
N TYR A 7 -46.85 2.74 10.41
CA TYR A 7 -45.89 1.83 11.05
C TYR A 7 -45.09 1.02 10.03
N PHE A 8 -45.74 0.59 8.94
CA PHE A 8 -45.05 -0.08 7.84
C PHE A 8 -44.01 0.82 7.17
N ILE A 9 -44.36 2.07 6.86
CA ILE A 9 -43.42 3.06 6.32
C ILE A 9 -42.25 3.32 7.28
N LEU A 10 -42.54 3.42 8.59
CA LEU A 10 -41.50 3.64 9.60
C LEU A 10 -40.51 2.47 9.67
N ILE A 11 -41.01 1.23 9.62
CA ILE A 11 -40.17 0.02 9.59
C ILE A 11 -39.28 0.00 8.36
N VAL A 12 -39.84 0.30 7.18
CA VAL A 12 -39.06 0.38 5.93
C VAL A 12 -37.97 1.45 6.02
N LEU A 13 -38.28 2.62 6.60
CA LEU A 13 -37.31 3.71 6.78
C LEU A 13 -36.15 3.30 7.70
N ILE A 14 -36.45 2.59 8.79
CA ILE A 14 -35.44 2.07 9.74
C ILE A 14 -34.54 1.04 9.06
N ILE A 15 -35.11 0.15 8.23
CA ILE A 15 -34.33 -0.83 7.48
C ILE A 15 -33.39 -0.14 6.50
N ILE A 16 -33.87 0.86 5.74
CA ILE A 16 -33.05 1.62 4.79
C ILE A 16 -31.94 2.37 5.53
N ALA A 17 -32.24 3.02 6.65
CA ALA A 17 -31.25 3.71 7.48
C ALA A 17 -30.21 2.74 8.06
N GLY A 18 -30.63 1.56 8.50
CA GLY A 18 -29.74 0.50 8.96
C GLY A 18 -28.80 0.02 7.86
N ILE A 19 -29.33 -0.28 6.67
CA ILE A 19 -28.52 -0.64 5.49
C ILE A 19 -27.52 0.47 5.18
N PHE A 20 -27.94 1.73 5.17
CA PHE A 20 -27.03 2.84 4.88
C PHE A 20 -25.94 3.01 5.95
N TYR A 21 -26.29 2.83 7.23
CA TYR A 21 -25.34 2.89 8.35
C TYR A 21 -24.28 1.77 8.28
N PHE A 22 -24.70 0.54 7.97
CA PHE A 22 -23.80 -0.62 7.86
C PHE A 22 -23.09 -0.72 6.51
N SER A 23 -23.64 -0.15 5.44
CA SER A 23 -23.03 -0.14 4.10
C SER A 23 -21.95 0.94 3.96
N ASN A 24 -21.96 1.96 4.83
CA ASN A 24 -20.95 3.00 4.85
C ASN A 24 -19.67 2.51 5.54
N ASN A 25 -19.04 1.47 4.98
CA ASN A 25 -17.67 1.09 5.30
C ASN A 25 -16.77 2.25 4.84
N LYS A 26 -16.40 3.11 5.79
CA LYS A 26 -15.61 4.35 5.59
C LYS A 26 -14.16 4.11 5.12
N GLY A 27 -13.82 2.92 4.64
CA GLY A 27 -12.50 2.62 4.11
C GLY A 27 -12.55 2.43 2.60
N THR A 28 -12.22 3.47 1.83
CA THR A 28 -11.87 3.32 0.40
C THR A 28 -10.48 2.68 0.23
N LEU A 29 -9.74 2.54 1.34
CA LEU A 29 -8.42 1.94 1.38
C LEU A 29 -8.56 0.41 1.32
N ASN A 30 -8.48 -0.11 0.10
CA ASN A 30 -8.39 -1.53 -0.14
C ASN A 30 -7.05 -2.05 0.44
N LEU A 31 -7.11 -2.86 1.50
CA LEU A 31 -5.94 -3.53 2.11
C LEU A 31 -5.09 -4.28 1.09
N ARG A 32 -5.66 -4.68 -0.06
CA ARG A 32 -4.93 -5.31 -1.16
C ARG A 32 -3.83 -4.43 -1.75
N ASN A 33 -3.96 -3.10 -1.67
CA ASN A 33 -2.95 -2.15 -2.14
C ASN A 33 -1.83 -1.91 -1.11
N ALA A 34 -1.96 -2.44 0.12
CA ALA A 34 -0.91 -2.37 1.14
C ALA A 34 0.12 -3.52 1.01
N SER A 35 -0.14 -4.51 0.17
CA SER A 35 0.80 -5.61 -0.12
C SER A 35 1.86 -5.18 -1.15
N PHE A 36 2.80 -4.33 -0.71
CA PHE A 36 3.99 -3.99 -1.50
C PHE A 36 5.08 -5.08 -1.42
N ALA A 37 5.03 -5.95 -0.41
CA ALA A 37 6.03 -6.97 -0.19
C ALA A 37 6.02 -8.02 -1.31
N VAL A 38 7.19 -8.23 -1.94
CA VAL A 38 7.40 -9.31 -2.92
C VAL A 38 7.55 -10.64 -2.17
N SER A 39 6.82 -11.67 -2.61
CA SER A 39 6.78 -12.98 -1.95
C SER A 39 8.13 -13.72 -1.95
N SER A 40 8.93 -13.56 -3.01
CA SER A 40 10.27 -14.14 -3.13
C SER A 40 11.25 -13.16 -3.75
N GLN A 41 12.49 -13.12 -3.26
CA GLN A 41 13.57 -12.31 -3.85
C GLN A 41 13.93 -12.76 -5.26
N ASP A 42 13.66 -14.03 -5.59
CA ASP A 42 13.91 -14.58 -6.92
C ASP A 42 12.95 -14.05 -7.98
N ASP A 43 11.77 -13.55 -7.56
CA ASP A 43 10.77 -12.97 -8.45
C ASP A 43 11.17 -11.55 -8.92
N ILE A 44 12.17 -10.93 -8.28
CA ILE A 44 12.66 -9.60 -8.64
C ILE A 44 13.60 -9.71 -9.83
N THR A 45 13.14 -9.22 -10.98
CA THR A 45 13.89 -9.27 -12.26
C THR A 45 14.51 -7.93 -12.63
N ARG A 46 13.95 -6.82 -12.13
CA ARG A 46 14.38 -5.46 -12.46
C ARG A 46 14.14 -4.51 -11.29
N ILE A 47 15.11 -3.65 -11.01
CA ILE A 47 15.02 -2.59 -10.00
C ILE A 47 15.41 -1.28 -10.66
N GLU A 48 14.56 -0.27 -10.54
CA GLU A 48 14.83 1.08 -11.02
C GLU A 48 14.90 2.05 -9.85
N LEU A 49 16.04 2.72 -9.73
CA LEU A 49 16.30 3.74 -8.71
C LEU A 49 16.39 5.08 -9.44
N LEU A 50 15.50 6.00 -9.09
CA LEU A 50 15.41 7.33 -9.67
C LEU A 50 15.75 8.35 -8.58
N ALA A 51 16.70 9.24 -8.85
CA ALA A 51 17.09 10.33 -7.97
C ALA A 51 17.36 11.59 -8.80
N ASP A 52 16.45 12.55 -8.75
CA ASP A 52 16.49 13.79 -9.56
C ASP A 52 16.76 13.50 -11.05
N GLU A 53 17.96 13.81 -11.54
CA GLU A 53 18.40 13.58 -12.93
C GLU A 53 19.15 12.26 -13.14
N LYS A 54 19.33 11.45 -12.09
CA LYS A 54 20.08 10.19 -12.15
C LYS A 54 19.13 9.00 -12.11
N SER A 55 19.39 8.03 -12.99
CA SER A 55 18.73 6.73 -12.99
C SER A 55 19.74 5.60 -12.91
N LEU A 56 19.39 4.58 -12.13
CA LEU A 56 20.10 3.31 -12.08
C LEU A 56 19.10 2.20 -12.30
N ILE A 57 19.33 1.39 -13.33
CA ILE A 57 18.53 0.23 -13.69
C ILE A 57 19.36 -1.01 -13.40
N LEU A 58 18.91 -1.85 -12.49
CA LEU A 58 19.47 -3.18 -12.25
C LEU A 58 18.57 -4.21 -12.93
N GLU A 59 19.11 -5.04 -13.80
CA GLU A 59 18.40 -6.12 -14.48
C GLU A 59 19.07 -7.47 -14.21
N LYS A 60 18.27 -8.50 -13.90
CA LYS A 60 18.72 -9.87 -13.67
C LYS A 60 18.69 -10.63 -15.00
N GLU A 61 19.87 -10.91 -15.57
CA GLU A 61 20.04 -11.75 -16.76
C GLU A 61 20.80 -13.02 -16.39
N SER A 62 20.23 -14.20 -16.65
CA SER A 62 20.91 -15.49 -16.42
C SER A 62 21.55 -15.63 -15.03
N ASN A 63 20.84 -15.17 -14.00
CA ASN A 63 21.29 -15.16 -12.60
C ASN A 63 22.48 -14.23 -12.29
N GLN A 64 22.68 -13.20 -13.13
CA GLN A 64 23.68 -12.16 -12.95
C GLN A 64 23.01 -10.79 -13.05
N TRP A 65 23.38 -9.88 -12.17
CA TRP A 65 22.84 -8.52 -12.20
C TRP A 65 23.68 -7.59 -13.08
N LYS A 66 23.01 -6.78 -13.88
CA LYS A 66 23.62 -5.72 -14.69
C LYS A 66 23.05 -4.36 -14.33
N ALA A 67 23.93 -3.39 -14.11
CA ALA A 67 23.62 -1.98 -13.93
C ALA A 67 23.66 -1.24 -15.28
N ASN A 68 22.58 -0.54 -15.61
CA ASN A 68 22.38 0.25 -16.83
C ASN A 68 22.75 -0.51 -18.10
N ASN A 69 22.45 -1.82 -18.13
CA ASN A 69 22.80 -2.75 -19.20
C ASN A 69 24.29 -2.72 -19.63
N LYS A 70 25.18 -2.21 -18.77
CA LYS A 70 26.58 -1.93 -19.13
C LYS A 70 27.57 -2.53 -18.14
N TYR A 71 27.30 -2.42 -16.84
CA TYR A 71 28.22 -2.85 -15.81
C TYR A 71 27.67 -4.07 -15.08
N ARG A 72 28.51 -5.07 -14.81
CA ARG A 72 28.13 -6.18 -13.94
C ARG A 72 28.01 -5.65 -12.51
N ALA A 73 26.86 -5.86 -11.88
CA ALA A 73 26.67 -5.57 -10.47
C ALA A 73 27.15 -6.77 -9.64
N THR A 74 27.69 -6.50 -8.45
CA THR A 74 28.04 -7.56 -7.51
C THR A 74 26.76 -8.18 -6.95
N ASN A 75 26.56 -9.47 -7.18
CA ASN A 75 25.35 -10.18 -6.77
C ASN A 75 25.06 -10.00 -5.27
N ASP A 76 26.07 -10.14 -4.41
CA ASP A 76 25.92 -9.97 -2.95
C ASP A 76 25.31 -8.62 -2.56
N TYR A 77 25.65 -7.53 -3.26
CA TYR A 77 25.10 -6.21 -2.95
C TYR A 77 23.64 -6.08 -3.42
N VAL A 78 23.30 -6.68 -4.55
CA VAL A 78 21.92 -6.67 -5.04
C VAL A 78 21.04 -7.59 -4.20
N GLU A 79 21.55 -8.73 -3.74
CA GLU A 79 20.87 -9.64 -2.80
C GLU A 79 20.60 -8.97 -1.45
N ASN A 80 21.55 -8.21 -0.92
CA ASN A 80 21.32 -7.43 0.30
C ASN A 80 20.24 -6.35 0.10
N LEU A 81 20.22 -5.70 -1.07
CA LEU A 81 19.19 -4.74 -1.43
C LEU A 81 17.81 -5.40 -1.54
N THR A 82 17.68 -6.50 -2.28
CA THR A 82 16.41 -7.23 -2.43
C THR A 82 15.93 -7.81 -1.10
N LEU A 83 16.83 -8.25 -0.23
CA LEU A 83 16.52 -8.65 1.13
C LEU A 83 15.95 -7.50 1.96
N ALA A 84 16.56 -6.31 1.88
CA ALA A 84 16.03 -5.13 2.55
C ALA A 84 14.62 -4.78 2.03
N LEU A 85 14.43 -4.79 0.70
CA LEU A 85 13.14 -4.51 0.06
C LEU A 85 12.06 -5.54 0.46
N SER A 86 12.40 -6.83 0.55
CA SER A 86 11.47 -7.88 0.99
C SER A 86 10.96 -7.73 2.42
N ARG A 87 11.67 -6.94 3.24
CA ARG A 87 11.31 -6.65 4.64
C ARG A 87 10.50 -5.37 4.79
N ILE A 88 10.34 -4.58 3.73
CA ILE A 88 9.52 -3.37 3.77
C ILE A 88 8.06 -3.78 3.90
N THR A 89 7.42 -3.27 4.94
CA THR A 89 6.00 -3.48 5.21
C THR A 89 5.27 -2.14 5.29
N VAL A 90 4.03 -2.10 4.81
CA VAL A 90 3.16 -0.94 4.97
C VAL A 90 2.60 -0.95 6.38
N LEU A 91 2.95 0.04 7.19
CA LEU A 91 2.47 0.15 8.57
C LEU A 91 0.95 0.35 8.62
N SER A 92 0.43 1.27 7.81
CA SER A 92 -1.00 1.47 7.62
C SER A 92 -1.22 2.27 6.34
N PRO A 93 -2.16 1.88 5.46
CA PRO A 93 -2.57 2.74 4.37
C PRO A 93 -3.27 3.98 4.96
N VAL A 94 -2.90 5.16 4.45
CA VAL A 94 -3.49 6.44 4.85
C VAL A 94 -4.14 7.10 3.65
N SER A 95 -5.26 7.80 3.86
CA SER A 95 -5.85 8.60 2.80
C SER A 95 -4.93 9.79 2.47
N GLU A 96 -4.95 10.25 1.22
CA GLU A 96 -4.11 11.38 0.81
C GLU A 96 -4.42 12.64 1.64
N THR A 97 -5.69 12.81 2.02
CA THR A 97 -6.16 13.92 2.87
C THR A 97 -5.60 13.88 4.29
N GLU A 98 -5.31 12.69 4.82
CA GLU A 98 -4.84 12.50 6.21
C GLU A 98 -3.34 12.28 6.31
N LYS A 99 -2.63 12.18 5.17
CA LYS A 99 -1.22 11.84 5.09
C LYS A 99 -0.33 12.75 5.94
N GLU A 100 -0.51 14.07 5.88
CA GLU A 100 0.29 15.03 6.65
C GLU A 100 0.00 14.94 8.15
N GLN A 101 -1.26 14.72 8.52
CA GLN A 101 -1.66 14.56 9.91
C GLN A 101 -1.03 13.30 10.51
N VAL A 102 -1.10 12.18 9.80
CA VAL A 102 -0.47 10.93 10.23
C VAL A 102 1.06 11.08 10.30
N ALA A 103 1.67 11.72 9.30
CA ALA A 103 3.12 11.98 9.31
C ALA A 103 3.55 12.81 10.53
N THR A 104 2.75 13.82 10.91
CA THR A 104 3.00 14.63 12.11
C THR A 104 2.95 13.80 13.39
N ILE A 105 1.96 12.90 13.51
CA ILE A 105 1.83 11.99 14.67
C ILE A 105 3.05 11.08 14.76
N LEU A 106 3.43 10.45 13.64
CA LEU A 106 4.59 9.54 13.58
C LEU A 106 5.89 10.27 13.94
N ARG A 107 6.11 11.49 13.44
CA ARG A 107 7.29 12.31 13.79
C ARG A 107 7.33 12.64 15.29
N LYS A 108 6.18 12.92 15.90
CA LYS A 108 6.07 13.16 17.34
C LYS A 108 6.45 11.92 18.16
N ASP A 109 6.14 10.74 17.65
CA ASP A 109 6.48 9.45 18.26
C ASP A 109 7.94 9.02 17.96
N GLY A 110 8.73 9.89 17.31
CA GLY A 110 10.13 9.64 16.97
C GLY A 110 10.34 8.78 15.72
N ILE A 111 9.29 8.56 14.93
CA ILE A 111 9.36 7.80 13.68
C ILE A 111 9.65 8.78 12.53
N LEU A 112 10.72 8.51 11.78
CA LEU A 112 11.07 9.29 10.59
C LEU A 112 10.16 8.89 9.42
N VAL A 113 9.39 9.86 8.93
CA VAL A 113 8.46 9.74 7.79
C VAL A 113 8.43 11.00 6.94
#